data_AF-A0A7C3J5H6-F1
#
_entry.id   AF-A0A7C3J5H6-F1
#
_cell.length_a   1.000
_cell.length_b   1.000
_cell.length_c   1.000
_cell.angle_alpha   90.00
_cell.angle_beta   90.00
_cell.angle_gamma   90.00
#
_symmetry.space_group_name_H-M   'P 1'
#
loop_
_entity.id
_entity.type
_entity.pdbx_description
1 polymer ?
#
loop_
_entity_poly.entity_id
_entity_poly.type
_entity_poly.pdbx_seq_one_letter_code
_entity_poly.pdbx_strand_id
1 'polypeptide(L)'
;MKKLVFLTLTFLLIVVLLTSCSKNKGSFMDFAAIKDAQRTMTKLTNLMEQYYVEHETYPATQEEFIEKIRPYFIVKNAEGQDVDKWVEMVEHVFADKTIHYQTTDPKKTYFAYGKAKDSNNTIVFCRPPLQHVDTTATVGNNKKKKK
;
A
#
# COMPACT_ATOMS: atom_id res chain seq x y z
N MET A 1 -57.61 -17.44 -15.15
CA MET A 1 -56.59 -17.72 -14.09
C MET A 1 -55.18 -17.91 -14.66
N LYS A 2 -54.95 -18.78 -15.66
CA LYS A 2 -53.60 -19.02 -16.23
C LYS A 2 -52.87 -17.76 -16.74
N LYS A 3 -53.60 -16.83 -17.41
CA LYS A 3 -53.04 -15.57 -17.93
C LYS A 3 -52.60 -14.58 -16.84
N LEU A 4 -53.30 -14.57 -15.69
CA LEU A 4 -52.98 -13.70 -14.56
C LEU A 4 -51.73 -14.20 -13.83
N VAL A 5 -51.63 -15.52 -13.62
CA VAL A 5 -50.44 -16.17 -13.02
C VAL A 5 -49.21 -15.98 -13.90
N PHE A 6 -49.37 -16.06 -15.22
CA PHE A 6 -48.27 -15.84 -16.16
C PHE A 6 -47.78 -14.38 -16.11
N LEU A 7 -48.69 -13.40 -16.03
CA LEU A 7 -48.37 -11.98 -15.92
C LEU A 7 -47.63 -11.64 -14.63
N THR A 8 -48.04 -12.22 -13.49
CA THR A 8 -47.37 -12.00 -12.21
C THR A 8 -45.98 -12.65 -12.17
N LEU A 9 -45.81 -13.80 -12.84
CA LEU A 9 -44.53 -14.50 -12.91
C LEU A 9 -43.51 -13.75 -13.77
N THR A 10 -43.92 -13.21 -14.92
CA THR A 10 -43.04 -12.38 -15.75
C THR A 10 -42.68 -11.06 -15.07
N PHE A 11 -43.62 -10.43 -14.35
CA PHE A 11 -43.33 -9.20 -13.59
C PHE A 11 -42.31 -9.46 -12.47
N LEU A 12 -42.46 -10.55 -11.73
CA LEU A 12 -41.51 -10.95 -10.68
C LEU A 12 -40.11 -11.21 -11.26
N LEU A 13 -40.03 -11.88 -12.42
CA LEU A 13 -38.77 -12.15 -13.11
C LEU A 13 -38.05 -10.85 -13.52
N ILE A 14 -38.80 -9.88 -14.03
CA ILE A 14 -38.26 -8.56 -14.42
C ILE A 14 -37.72 -7.81 -13.18
N VAL A 15 -38.44 -7.84 -12.06
CA VAL A 15 -37.98 -7.20 -10.81
C VAL A 15 -36.68 -7.83 -10.30
N VAL A 16 -36.55 -9.16 -10.33
CA VAL A 16 -35.32 -9.86 -9.90
C VAL A 16 -34.12 -9.55 -10.82
N LEU A 17 -34.37 -9.38 -12.13
CA LEU A 17 -33.33 -9.00 -13.09
C LEU A 17 -32.87 -7.55 -12.88
N LEU A 18 -33.76 -6.63 -12.51
CA LEU A 18 -33.41 -5.23 -12.25
C LEU A 18 -32.63 -5.05 -10.94
N THR A 19 -32.86 -5.87 -9.91
CA THR A 19 -32.14 -5.77 -8.62
C THR A 19 -30.74 -6.38 -8.63
N SER A 20 -30.39 -7.18 -9.65
CA SER A 20 -29.13 -7.94 -9.69
C SER A 20 -27.96 -7.22 -10.39
N CYS A 21 -28.19 -6.04 -10.98
CA CYS A 21 -27.19 -5.28 -11.75
C CYS A 21 -26.63 -4.03 -11.04
N SER A 22 -26.57 -4.00 -9.70
CA SER A 22 -26.06 -2.83 -8.94
C SER A 22 -24.71 -3.06 -8.25
N LYS A 23 -23.95 -4.10 -8.64
CA LYS A 23 -22.54 -4.20 -8.27
C LYS A 23 -21.71 -3.32 -9.20
N ASN A 24 -21.74 -2.01 -8.97
CA ASN A 24 -20.81 -1.04 -9.55
C ASN A 24 -19.40 -1.34 -9.03
N LYS A 25 -18.73 -2.33 -9.63
CA LYS A 25 -17.33 -2.66 -9.36
C LYS A 25 -16.46 -1.83 -10.30
N GLY A 26 -15.57 -1.00 -9.71
CA GLY A 26 -14.50 -0.33 -10.46
C GLY A 26 -14.92 1.00 -11.08
N SER A 27 -15.32 1.97 -10.24
CA SER A 27 -15.50 3.36 -10.69
C SER A 27 -14.15 4.00 -11.04
N PHE A 28 -14.14 5.04 -11.88
CA PHE A 28 -12.96 5.88 -12.11
C PHE A 28 -12.39 6.42 -10.78
N MET A 29 -13.25 6.69 -9.80
CA MET A 29 -12.85 7.09 -8.45
C MET A 29 -12.08 5.99 -7.69
N ASP A 30 -12.48 4.72 -7.84
CA ASP A 30 -11.77 3.59 -7.23
C ASP A 30 -10.35 3.47 -7.81
N PHE A 31 -10.23 3.60 -9.13
CA PHE A 31 -8.94 3.57 -9.79
C PHE A 31 -8.03 4.72 -9.33
N ALA A 32 -8.59 5.94 -9.20
CA ALA A 32 -7.84 7.09 -8.67
C ALA A 32 -7.36 6.84 -7.24
N ALA A 33 -8.22 6.34 -6.34
CA ALA A 33 -7.86 6.03 -4.96
C ALA A 33 -6.75 4.97 -4.87
N ILE A 34 -6.82 3.92 -5.69
CA ILE A 34 -5.76 2.89 -5.78
C ILE A 34 -4.46 3.52 -6.31
N LYS A 35 -4.54 4.39 -7.32
CA LYS A 35 -3.37 5.02 -7.91
C LYS A 35 -2.67 5.99 -6.93
N ASP A 36 -3.44 6.73 -6.15
CA ASP A 36 -2.92 7.59 -5.09
C ASP A 36 -2.22 6.77 -4.00
N ALA A 37 -2.83 5.66 -3.57
CA ALA A 37 -2.21 4.72 -2.64
C ALA A 37 -0.89 4.15 -3.17
N GLN A 38 -0.84 3.76 -4.45
CA GLN A 38 0.40 3.30 -5.09
C GLN A 38 1.47 4.39 -5.14
N ARG A 39 1.08 5.65 -5.38
CA ARG A 39 2.02 6.78 -5.37
C ARG A 39 2.62 7.00 -3.99
N THR A 40 1.80 6.94 -2.93
CA THR A 40 2.29 7.00 -1.56
C THR A 40 3.24 5.84 -1.25
N MET A 41 2.87 4.61 -1.60
CA MET A 41 3.73 3.43 -1.38
C MET A 41 5.06 3.53 -2.14
N THR A 42 5.06 4.09 -3.35
CA THR A 42 6.30 4.35 -4.11
C THR A 42 7.20 5.36 -3.39
N LYS A 43 6.63 6.46 -2.90
CA LYS A 43 7.38 7.44 -2.12
C LYS A 43 7.92 6.79 -0.85
N LEU A 44 7.10 6.01 -0.14
CA LEU A 44 7.50 5.31 1.06
C LEU A 44 8.67 4.37 0.79
N THR A 45 8.67 3.61 -0.31
CA THR A 45 9.84 2.79 -0.68
C THR A 45 11.12 3.61 -0.74
N ASN A 46 11.09 4.76 -1.43
CA ASN A 46 12.27 5.61 -1.56
C ASN A 46 12.75 6.15 -0.20
N LEU A 47 11.81 6.54 0.68
CA LEU A 47 12.14 7.02 2.03
C LEU A 47 12.72 5.90 2.90
N MET A 48 12.18 4.70 2.81
CA MET A 48 12.68 3.52 3.52
C MET A 48 14.10 3.15 3.06
N GLU A 49 14.38 3.22 1.76
CA GLU A 49 15.73 2.99 1.24
C GLU A 49 16.69 4.09 1.67
N GLN A 50 16.26 5.35 1.68
CA GLN A 50 17.07 6.44 2.20
C GLN A 50 17.41 6.22 3.69
N TYR A 51 16.40 5.89 4.51
CA TYR A 51 16.60 5.57 5.92
C TYR A 51 17.60 4.43 6.10
N TYR A 52 17.47 3.36 5.30
CA TYR A 52 18.39 2.22 5.34
C TYR A 52 19.83 2.61 4.98
N VAL A 53 20.03 3.45 3.97
CA VAL A 53 21.37 3.93 3.60
C VAL A 53 22.01 4.73 4.74
N GLU A 54 21.20 5.48 5.49
CA GLU A 54 21.68 6.33 6.60
C GLU A 54 21.93 5.53 7.90
N HIS A 55 21.18 4.44 8.14
CA HIS A 55 21.17 3.74 9.42
C HIS A 55 21.59 2.26 9.34
N GLU A 56 21.80 1.72 8.14
CA GLU A 56 22.13 0.32 7.84
C GLU A 56 21.11 -0.71 8.38
N THR A 57 19.87 -0.25 8.66
CA THR A 57 18.76 -1.07 9.12
C THR A 57 17.44 -0.39 8.79
N TYR A 58 16.38 -1.19 8.60
CA TYR A 58 15.00 -0.71 8.65
C TYR A 58 14.52 -0.61 10.11
N PRO A 59 13.41 0.10 10.38
CA PRO A 59 12.76 0.10 11.68
C PRO A 59 12.40 -1.30 12.15
N ALA A 60 12.58 -1.65 13.42
CA ALA A 60 12.28 -2.98 13.92
C ALA A 60 10.78 -3.19 14.24
N THR A 61 10.08 -2.10 14.58
CA THR A 61 8.69 -2.15 15.06
C THR A 61 7.80 -1.15 14.31
N GLN A 62 6.47 -1.31 14.46
CA GLN A 62 5.50 -0.37 13.91
C GLN A 62 5.68 1.03 14.50
N GLU A 63 5.95 1.13 15.81
CA GLU A 63 6.13 2.38 16.53
C GLU A 63 7.37 3.12 16.03
N GLU A 64 8.48 2.39 15.90
CA GLU A 64 9.72 2.94 15.35
C GLU A 64 9.55 3.35 13.88
N PHE A 65 8.79 2.59 13.09
CA PHE A 65 8.46 2.97 11.72
C PHE A 65 7.76 4.34 11.68
N ILE A 66 6.76 4.57 12.52
CA ILE A 66 6.08 5.87 12.57
C ILE A 66 7.02 6.96 13.07
N GLU A 67 7.80 6.72 14.13
CA GLU A 67 8.71 7.71 14.71
C GLU A 67 9.81 8.13 13.73
N LYS A 68 10.44 7.16 13.05
CA LYS A 68 11.63 7.39 12.22
C LYS A 68 11.30 7.77 10.78
N ILE A 69 10.21 7.25 10.21
CA ILE A 69 9.89 7.45 8.79
C ILE A 69 8.98 8.65 8.56
N ARG A 70 8.07 8.97 9.49
CA ARG A 70 7.19 10.14 9.37
C ARG A 70 7.96 11.46 9.14
N PRO A 71 9.09 11.74 9.80
CA PRO A 71 9.88 12.95 9.53
C PRO A 71 10.28 13.12 8.06
N TYR A 72 10.49 12.03 7.31
CA TYR A 72 10.84 12.08 5.89
C TYR A 72 9.65 12.49 4.98
N PHE A 73 8.43 12.59 5.53
CA PHE A 73 7.28 13.13 4.81
C PHE A 73 7.21 14.67 4.86
N ILE A 74 8.04 15.32 5.67
CA ILE A 74 8.12 16.78 5.75
C ILE A 74 8.85 17.31 4.51
N VAL A 75 8.21 18.21 3.77
CA VAL A 75 8.76 18.80 2.54
C VAL A 75 8.69 20.32 2.63
N LYS A 76 9.72 21.01 2.13
CA LYS A 76 9.72 22.47 2.01
C LYS A 76 8.82 22.93 0.87
N ASN A 77 7.92 23.88 1.13
CA ASN A 77 7.13 24.55 0.09
C ASN A 77 7.94 25.64 -0.64
N ALA A 78 7.31 26.33 -1.59
CA ALA A 78 7.96 27.39 -2.38
C ALA A 78 8.39 28.58 -1.50
N GLU A 79 7.73 28.78 -0.37
CA GLU A 79 7.99 29.80 0.64
C GLU A 79 9.06 29.36 1.68
N GLY A 80 9.62 28.15 1.52
CA GLY A 80 10.67 27.60 2.39
C GLY A 80 10.18 27.03 3.74
N GLN A 81 8.86 26.98 3.95
CA GLN A 81 8.22 26.44 5.15
C GLN A 81 8.12 24.93 5.08
N ASP A 82 8.31 24.28 6.24
CA ASP A 82 8.20 22.83 6.38
C ASP A 82 6.73 22.42 6.47
N VAL A 83 6.29 21.57 5.54
CA VAL A 83 4.91 21.06 5.48
C VAL A 83 4.91 19.55 5.71
N ASP A 84 4.25 19.10 6.79
CA ASP A 84 4.02 17.68 7.05
C ASP A 84 2.99 17.12 6.06
N LYS A 85 3.46 16.33 5.10
CA LYS A 85 2.59 15.68 4.11
C LYS A 85 2.00 14.35 4.58
N TRP A 86 2.23 13.92 5.82
CA TRP A 86 1.71 12.66 6.34
C TRP A 86 0.18 12.59 6.24
N VAL A 87 -0.52 13.65 6.65
CA VAL A 87 -1.98 13.70 6.62
C VAL A 87 -2.50 13.55 5.19
N GLU A 88 -1.93 14.31 4.25
CA GLU A 88 -2.29 14.26 2.83
C GLU A 88 -1.99 12.91 2.19
N MET A 89 -0.82 12.34 2.46
CA MET A 89 -0.33 11.17 1.74
C MET A 89 -0.74 9.85 2.38
N VAL A 90 -1.03 9.83 3.68
CA VAL A 90 -1.33 8.63 4.45
C VAL A 90 -2.78 8.66 4.94
N GLU A 91 -3.13 9.62 5.79
CA GLU A 91 -4.45 9.63 6.44
C GLU A 91 -5.60 9.85 5.43
N HIS A 92 -5.37 10.67 4.40
CA HIS A 92 -6.34 10.93 3.36
C HIS A 92 -6.41 9.82 2.30
N VAL A 93 -5.34 9.05 2.12
CA VAL A 93 -5.23 8.05 1.04
C VAL A 93 -5.67 6.66 1.48
N PHE A 94 -5.41 6.26 2.73
CA PHE A 94 -5.69 4.91 3.23
C PHE A 94 -6.95 4.86 4.12
N ALA A 95 -7.75 3.81 3.98
CA ALA A 95 -9.00 3.62 4.71
C ALA A 95 -8.79 3.60 6.23
N ASP A 96 -7.74 2.92 6.69
CA ASP A 96 -7.38 2.81 8.11
C ASP A 96 -6.61 4.04 8.62
N LYS A 97 -6.41 5.06 7.78
CA LYS A 97 -5.62 6.28 8.03
C LYS A 97 -4.18 6.03 8.48
N THR A 98 -3.67 4.83 8.27
CA THR A 98 -2.32 4.43 8.70
C THR A 98 -1.71 3.45 7.71
N ILE A 99 -0.41 3.22 7.86
CA ILE A 99 0.35 2.19 7.15
C ILE A 99 0.76 1.14 8.19
N HIS A 100 0.42 -0.11 7.91
CA HIS A 100 0.86 -1.24 8.70
C HIS A 100 2.23 -1.68 8.25
N TYR A 101 3.12 -1.92 9.20
CA TYR A 101 4.52 -2.21 9.00
C TYR A 101 4.91 -3.47 9.78
N GLN A 102 5.70 -4.31 9.14
CA GLN A 102 6.34 -5.44 9.78
C GLN A 102 7.68 -5.76 9.11
N THR A 103 8.59 -6.34 9.88
CA THR A 103 9.85 -6.87 9.35
C THR A 103 10.16 -8.21 10.00
N THR A 104 10.78 -9.11 9.24
CA THR A 104 11.31 -10.38 9.76
C THR A 104 12.78 -10.26 10.15
N ASP A 105 13.54 -9.46 9.42
CA ASP A 105 14.93 -9.14 9.70
C ASP A 105 15.14 -7.68 9.25
N PRO A 106 15.23 -6.72 10.20
CA PRO A 106 15.36 -5.29 9.91
C PRO A 106 16.57 -4.96 9.04
N LYS A 107 17.61 -5.80 9.05
CA LYS A 107 18.80 -5.60 8.19
C LYS A 107 18.61 -6.06 6.76
N LYS A 108 17.57 -6.85 6.46
CA LYS A 108 17.42 -7.50 5.15
C LYS A 108 16.17 -7.09 4.41
N THR A 109 15.05 -6.94 5.12
CA THR A 109 13.74 -6.79 4.48
C THR A 109 12.74 -6.06 5.36
N TYR A 110 11.68 -5.55 4.74
CA TYR A 110 10.47 -5.10 5.44
C TYR A 110 9.24 -5.34 4.57
N PHE A 111 8.06 -5.19 5.16
CA PHE A 111 6.78 -5.18 4.46
C PHE A 111 5.88 -4.12 5.06
N ALA A 112 5.50 -3.13 4.25
CA ALA A 112 4.55 -2.09 4.62
C ALA A 112 3.33 -2.16 3.71
N TYR A 113 2.13 -2.01 4.26
CA TYR A 113 0.89 -2.07 3.49
C TYR A 113 -0.20 -1.18 4.07
N GLY A 114 -1.15 -0.82 3.21
CA GLY A 114 -2.32 -0.04 3.58
C GLY A 114 -3.48 -0.38 2.64
N LYS A 115 -4.71 -0.20 3.13
CA LYS A 115 -5.92 -0.38 2.32
C LYS A 115 -6.27 0.94 1.64
N ALA A 116 -6.31 0.97 0.32
CA ALA A 116 -6.76 2.15 -0.42
C ALA A 116 -8.23 2.48 -0.08
N LYS A 117 -8.64 3.76 -0.20
CA LYS A 117 -10.02 4.19 0.03
C LYS A 117 -10.99 3.88 -1.11
N ASP A 118 -10.68 2.90 -1.95
CA ASP A 118 -11.61 2.44 -2.99
C ASP A 118 -12.74 1.60 -2.39
N SER A 119 -13.77 1.36 -3.18
CA SER A 119 -14.94 0.56 -2.76
C SER A 119 -14.62 -0.85 -2.24
N ASN A 120 -13.46 -1.43 -2.60
CA ASN A 120 -13.06 -2.78 -2.17
C ASN A 120 -11.95 -2.79 -1.11
N ASN A 121 -11.50 -1.62 -0.62
CA ASN A 121 -10.37 -1.51 0.32
C ASN A 121 -9.12 -2.28 -0.17
N THR A 122 -8.77 -2.08 -1.44
CA THR A 122 -7.69 -2.78 -2.12
C THR A 122 -6.38 -2.60 -1.36
N ILE A 123 -5.71 -3.71 -1.04
CA ILE A 123 -4.43 -3.67 -0.32
C ILE A 123 -3.33 -3.27 -1.31
N VAL A 124 -2.63 -2.18 -0.98
CA VAL A 124 -1.41 -1.75 -1.67
C VAL A 124 -0.25 -1.88 -0.68
N PHE A 125 0.88 -2.36 -1.15
CA PHE A 125 2.04 -2.63 -0.31
C PHE A 125 3.33 -2.15 -0.95
N CYS A 126 4.35 -1.95 -0.12
CA CYS A 126 5.73 -1.79 -0.53
C CYS A 126 6.66 -2.70 0.27
N ARG A 127 7.78 -3.01 -0.35
CA ARG A 127 8.87 -3.86 0.15
C ARG A 127 10.16 -3.41 -0.55
N PRO A 128 11.34 -3.75 -0.02
CA PRO A 128 12.57 -3.36 -0.69
C PRO A 128 12.69 -4.05 -2.06
N PRO A 129 13.26 -3.38 -3.07
CA PRO A 129 13.39 -3.92 -4.43
C PRO A 129 14.37 -5.09 -4.48
N LEU A 130 15.39 -5.08 -3.62
CA LEU A 130 16.37 -6.14 -3.43
C LEU A 130 16.51 -6.38 -1.92
N GLN A 131 16.71 -7.62 -1.52
CA GLN A 131 17.10 -7.91 -0.15
C GLN A 131 18.52 -7.44 0.08
N HIS A 132 18.76 -6.76 1.19
CA HIS A 132 20.12 -6.42 1.58
C HIS A 132 20.83 -7.69 2.05
N VAL A 133 21.95 -8.00 1.42
CA VAL A 133 22.77 -9.17 1.72
C VAL A 133 23.91 -8.71 2.63
N ASP A 134 24.18 -9.47 3.69
CA ASP A 134 25.35 -9.25 4.54
C ASP A 134 26.64 -9.37 3.70
N THR A 135 27.22 -8.23 3.31
CA THR A 135 28.41 -8.15 2.44
C THR A 135 29.63 -8.89 3.01
N THR A 136 29.63 -9.18 4.32
CA THR A 136 30.69 -9.92 5.01
C THR A 136 30.73 -11.42 4.67
N ALA A 137 29.66 -12.01 4.10
CA ALA A 137 29.62 -13.42 3.75
C ALA A 137 30.13 -13.73 2.32
N THR A 138 30.07 -12.76 1.39
CA THR A 138 30.30 -13.01 -0.03
C THR A 138 31.79 -13.05 -0.41
N VAL A 139 32.67 -12.45 0.41
CA VAL A 139 34.13 -12.43 0.14
C VAL A 139 34.81 -13.78 0.49
N GLY A 140 34.20 -14.63 1.32
CA GLY A 140 34.80 -15.89 1.75
C GLY A 140 34.68 -17.06 0.75
N ASN A 141 33.69 -17.05 -0.13
CA ASN A 141 33.36 -18.23 -0.94
C ASN A 141 34.03 -18.29 -2.33
N ASN A 142 34.66 -17.20 -2.80
CA ASN A 142 35.31 -17.19 -4.12
C ASN A 142 36.76 -17.71 -4.14
N LYS A 143 37.35 -18.08 -2.99
CA LYS A 143 38.73 -18.64 -2.93
C LYS A 143 38.82 -20.18 -2.96
N LYS A 144 37.71 -20.93 -2.96
CA LYS A 144 37.74 -22.41 -2.87
C LYS A 144 37.42 -23.18 -4.15
N LYS A 145 37.18 -22.51 -5.30
CA LYS A 145 36.91 -23.19 -6.59
C LYS A 145 38.03 -22.96 -7.62
N LYS A 146 39.27 -23.28 -7.28
CA LYS A 146 40.34 -23.61 -8.24
C LYS A 146 41.30 -24.61 -7.60
N LYS A 147 41.03 -25.90 -7.78
CA LYS A 147 42.02 -26.97 -7.75
C LYS A 147 41.56 -28.05 -8.73
#